data_AF-A0A1V0U9T6-F1
#
_entry.id   AF-A0A1V0U9T6-F1
#
_cell.length_a   1.000
_cell.length_b   1.000
_cell.length_c   1.000
_cell.angle_alpha   90.00
_cell.angle_beta   90.00
_cell.angle_gamma   90.00
#
_symmetry.space_group_name_H-M   'P 1'
#
loop_
_entity.id
_entity.type
_entity.pdbx_description
1 polymer ?
#
loop_
_entity_poly.entity_id
_entity_poly.type
_entity_poly.pdbx_seq_one_letter_code
_entity_poly.pdbx_strand_id
1 'polypeptide(L)'
;MCEGVFAGDLERTVETVTGATSFERRPSGRMDRLIEAIEKGYSSGRSWAPGGELCEMAAKGSRSKNEPVLRFHMYAPYDVNYPGSAVGERRFSLGEEAVANIRSAGIYFECVSPRLDGSKSRPARIYGGLSNAHYRGDAREGLMDNLRVVHAASLALADKLECEGSAGLPEELGPGLRELPPVGRPAEIDS
;
A
#
# COMPACT_ATOMS: atom_id res chain seq x y z
N MET A 1 -6.07 12.28 -11.43
CA MET A 1 -5.50 10.91 -11.56
C MET A 1 -5.87 10.13 -10.29
N CYS A 2 -5.98 8.80 -10.36
CA CYS A 2 -6.39 7.94 -9.23
C CYS A 2 -7.59 8.48 -8.43
N GLU A 3 -8.65 8.91 -9.13
CA GLU A 3 -9.89 9.41 -8.51
C GLU A 3 -9.75 10.58 -7.53
N GLY A 4 -8.65 11.34 -7.62
CA GLY A 4 -8.42 12.49 -6.75
C GLY A 4 -7.84 12.12 -5.38
N VAL A 5 -7.38 10.89 -5.19
CA VAL A 5 -6.69 10.43 -3.97
C VAL A 5 -5.46 11.29 -3.67
N PHE A 6 -4.79 11.79 -4.69
CA PHE A 6 -3.60 12.63 -4.56
C PHE A 6 -3.97 14.08 -4.90
N ALA A 7 -4.07 14.92 -3.87
CA ALA A 7 -4.31 16.35 -3.99
C ALA A 7 -3.23 17.14 -3.22
N GLY A 8 -2.98 18.39 -3.63
CA GLY A 8 -2.00 19.26 -2.96
C GLY A 8 -0.56 18.73 -3.09
N ASP A 9 0.19 18.71 -1.98
CA ASP A 9 1.60 18.30 -1.98
C ASP A 9 1.84 16.84 -2.40
N LEU A 10 0.81 16.00 -2.33
CA LEU A 10 0.88 14.63 -2.85
C LEU A 10 0.97 14.58 -4.38
N GLU A 11 0.49 15.58 -5.10
CA GLU A 11 0.62 15.61 -6.57
C GLU A 11 2.09 15.61 -6.98
N ARG A 12 2.92 16.49 -6.38
CA ARG A 12 4.37 16.54 -6.63
C ARG A 12 5.08 15.26 -6.19
N THR A 13 4.64 14.67 -5.09
CA THR A 13 5.18 13.39 -4.62
C THR A 13 4.90 12.29 -5.65
N VAL A 14 3.70 12.25 -6.23
CA VAL A 14 3.36 11.29 -7.29
C VAL A 14 4.16 11.55 -8.57
N GLU A 15 4.36 12.81 -8.96
CA GLU A 15 5.24 13.13 -10.10
C GLU A 15 6.66 12.61 -9.89
N THR A 16 7.19 12.76 -8.67
CA THR A 16 8.50 12.23 -8.27
C THR A 16 8.51 10.70 -8.27
N VAL A 17 7.48 10.07 -7.70
CA VAL A 17 7.34 8.61 -7.61
C VAL A 17 7.26 7.96 -8.99
N THR A 18 6.61 8.64 -9.94
CA THR A 18 6.36 8.13 -11.28
C THR A 18 7.40 8.56 -12.31
N GLY A 19 8.13 9.65 -12.04
CA GLY A 19 9.02 10.29 -13.01
C GLY A 19 8.28 11.02 -14.13
N ALA A 20 6.99 11.33 -13.95
CA ALA A 20 6.14 11.94 -14.96
C ALA A 20 5.39 13.15 -14.40
N THR A 21 5.16 14.17 -15.24
CA THR A 21 4.43 15.41 -14.88
C THR A 21 3.02 15.47 -15.48
N SER A 22 2.63 14.46 -16.25
CA SER A 22 1.29 14.37 -16.84
C SER A 22 0.87 12.92 -17.01
N PHE A 23 -0.40 12.66 -16.76
CA PHE A 23 -0.93 11.30 -16.64
C PHE A 23 -2.18 11.09 -17.47
N GLU A 24 -2.38 9.86 -17.93
CA GLU A 24 -3.62 9.46 -18.60
C GLU A 24 -4.80 9.52 -17.63
N ARG A 25 -5.91 10.09 -18.10
CA ARG A 25 -7.16 10.08 -17.33
C ARG A 25 -7.85 8.73 -17.53
N ARG A 26 -7.80 7.89 -16.49
CA ARG A 26 -8.52 6.60 -16.48
C ARG A 26 -9.98 6.77 -16.02
N PRO A 27 -10.87 5.83 -16.37
CA PRO A 27 -12.25 5.81 -15.88
C PRO A 27 -12.30 5.78 -14.35
N SER A 28 -13.29 6.47 -13.77
CA SER A 28 -13.60 6.45 -12.34
C SER A 28 -14.33 5.16 -11.92
N GLY A 29 -14.45 4.92 -10.61
CA GLY A 29 -15.14 3.79 -10.00
C GLY A 29 -14.24 2.59 -9.70
N ARG A 30 -12.92 2.72 -9.82
CA ARG A 30 -11.94 1.72 -9.37
C ARG A 30 -11.88 1.61 -7.85
N MET A 31 -12.07 2.71 -7.12
CA MET A 31 -12.16 2.66 -5.66
C MET A 31 -13.37 1.82 -5.22
N ASP A 32 -14.54 2.09 -5.80
CA ASP A 32 -15.77 1.33 -5.47
C ASP A 32 -15.63 -0.16 -5.79
N ARG A 33 -15.09 -0.51 -6.97
CA ARG A 33 -14.80 -1.91 -7.33
C ARG A 33 -13.79 -2.57 -6.39
N LEU A 34 -12.81 -1.81 -5.92
CA LEU A 34 -11.84 -2.33 -4.96
C LEU A 34 -12.50 -2.61 -3.61
N ILE A 35 -13.39 -1.73 -3.14
CA ILE A 35 -14.18 -1.92 -1.92
C ILE A 35 -15.02 -3.19 -2.04
N GLU A 36 -15.77 -3.34 -3.13
CA GLU A 36 -16.57 -4.55 -3.40
C GLU A 36 -15.71 -5.83 -3.38
N ALA A 37 -14.51 -5.78 -3.96
CA ALA A 37 -13.58 -6.91 -3.95
C ALA A 37 -13.09 -7.26 -2.54
N ILE A 38 -12.82 -6.25 -1.70
CA ILE A 38 -12.42 -6.45 -0.30
C ILE A 38 -13.58 -6.99 0.52
N GLU A 39 -14.78 -6.42 0.41
CA GLU A 39 -15.99 -6.88 1.11
C GLU A 39 -16.31 -8.35 0.75
N LYS A 40 -16.21 -8.70 -0.54
CA LYS A 40 -16.37 -10.07 -1.03
C LYS A 40 -15.25 -11.00 -0.54
N GLY A 41 -14.01 -10.53 -0.55
CA GLY A 41 -12.86 -11.28 -0.04
C GLY A 41 -13.03 -11.60 1.44
N TYR A 42 -13.47 -10.62 2.22
CA TYR A 42 -13.59 -10.71 3.66
C TYR A 42 -14.76 -11.61 4.08
N SER A 43 -15.91 -11.48 3.42
CA SER A 43 -17.09 -12.34 3.63
C SER A 43 -16.86 -13.80 3.25
N SER A 44 -15.89 -14.09 2.38
CA SER A 44 -15.51 -15.47 2.04
C SER A 44 -14.90 -16.25 3.21
N GLY A 45 -14.49 -15.58 4.29
CA GLY A 45 -13.86 -16.20 5.46
C GLY A 45 -12.42 -16.67 5.24
N ARG A 46 -11.87 -16.52 4.03
CA ARG A 46 -10.49 -16.91 3.72
C ARG A 46 -9.48 -16.08 4.51
N SER A 47 -8.32 -16.68 4.77
CA SER A 47 -7.20 -16.01 5.44
C SER A 47 -6.56 -14.94 4.55
N TRP A 48 -6.71 -15.03 3.23
CA TRP A 48 -6.29 -14.09 2.20
C TRP A 48 -7.35 -14.03 1.09
N ALA A 49 -7.36 -12.95 0.32
CA ALA A 49 -8.24 -12.83 -0.85
C ALA A 49 -7.63 -11.90 -1.89
N PRO A 50 -7.81 -12.18 -3.19
CA PRO A 50 -7.43 -11.24 -4.22
C PRO A 50 -8.26 -9.96 -4.06
N GLY A 51 -7.60 -8.80 -4.15
CA GLY A 51 -8.29 -7.52 -4.22
C GLY A 51 -8.27 -6.98 -5.64
N GLY A 52 -7.85 -5.73 -5.80
CA GLY A 52 -7.93 -5.02 -7.06
C GLY A 52 -6.85 -3.96 -7.24
N GLU A 53 -6.76 -3.47 -8.46
CA GLU A 53 -5.94 -2.32 -8.80
C GLU A 53 -6.74 -1.04 -8.59
N LEU A 54 -6.31 -0.22 -7.63
CA LEU A 54 -6.88 1.10 -7.44
C LEU A 54 -6.50 2.00 -8.62
N CYS A 55 -5.22 2.01 -8.97
CA CYS A 55 -4.71 2.94 -9.96
C CYS A 55 -3.46 2.45 -10.66
N GLU A 56 -3.42 2.65 -11.97
CA GLU A 56 -2.20 2.63 -12.77
C GLU A 56 -1.86 4.08 -13.11
N MET A 57 -0.70 4.56 -12.66
CA MET A 57 -0.24 5.94 -12.84
C MET A 57 0.50 6.10 -14.17
N ALA A 58 -0.20 5.81 -15.27
CA ALA A 58 0.38 5.83 -16.60
C ALA A 58 0.69 7.26 -17.06
N ALA A 59 1.95 7.51 -17.41
CA ALA A 59 2.37 8.78 -17.99
C ALA A 59 1.69 9.02 -19.35
N LYS A 60 1.25 10.27 -19.60
CA LYS A 60 0.55 10.62 -20.84
C LYS A 60 1.43 10.37 -22.07
N GLY A 61 0.92 9.62 -23.03
CA GLY A 61 1.65 9.25 -24.25
C GLY A 61 2.77 8.23 -24.06
N SER A 62 2.94 7.67 -22.86
CA SER A 62 3.88 6.58 -22.61
C SER A 62 3.43 5.29 -23.29
N ARG A 63 4.40 4.53 -23.82
CA ARG A 63 4.20 3.15 -24.28
C ARG A 63 4.83 2.13 -23.33
N SER A 64 5.31 2.59 -22.16
CA SER A 64 5.89 1.71 -21.17
C SER A 64 4.84 0.72 -20.66
N LYS A 65 5.25 -0.54 -20.49
CA LYS A 65 4.44 -1.56 -19.81
C LYS A 65 4.72 -1.61 -18.30
N ASN A 66 5.69 -0.82 -17.83
CA ASN A 66 6.15 -0.80 -16.45
C ASN A 66 5.78 0.54 -15.80
N GLU A 67 4.49 0.88 -15.86
CA GLU A 67 3.96 2.05 -15.17
C GLU A 67 3.81 1.76 -13.67
N PRO A 68 3.94 2.77 -12.80
CA PRO A 68 3.68 2.60 -11.38
C PRO A 68 2.23 2.20 -11.11
N VAL A 69 2.03 1.20 -10.26
CA VAL A 69 0.69 0.65 -9.98
C VAL A 69 0.43 0.56 -8.48
N LEU A 70 -0.75 1.02 -8.07
CA LEU A 70 -1.33 0.88 -6.74
C LEU A 70 -2.38 -0.23 -6.71
N ARG A 71 -2.16 -1.22 -5.86
CA ARG A 71 -3.05 -2.37 -5.67
C ARG A 71 -3.31 -2.62 -4.21
N PHE A 72 -4.49 -3.17 -3.94
CA PHE A 72 -4.89 -3.56 -2.61
C PHE A 72 -5.44 -4.99 -2.64
N HIS A 73 -5.20 -5.75 -1.58
CA HIS A 73 -5.75 -7.09 -1.41
C HIS A 73 -5.77 -7.48 0.06
N MET A 74 -6.38 -8.63 0.38
CA MET A 74 -6.33 -9.15 1.74
C MET A 74 -5.12 -10.07 1.92
N TYR A 75 -4.29 -9.79 2.91
CA TYR A 75 -3.08 -10.56 3.20
C TYR A 75 -3.35 -11.67 4.22
N ALA A 76 -2.49 -12.69 4.27
CA ALA A 76 -2.49 -13.75 5.27
C ALA A 76 -1.61 -13.39 6.47
N PRO A 77 -1.87 -13.86 7.71
CA PRO A 77 -1.13 -13.39 8.89
C PRO A 77 0.39 -13.59 8.81
N TYR A 78 0.84 -14.61 8.08
CA TYR A 78 2.25 -14.92 7.86
C TYR A 78 2.96 -14.02 6.84
N ASP A 79 2.23 -13.12 6.16
CA ASP A 79 2.81 -12.15 5.22
C ASP A 79 3.46 -10.97 5.96
N VAL A 80 3.08 -10.73 7.22
CA VAL A 80 3.69 -9.71 8.10
C VAL A 80 4.91 -10.30 8.80
N ASN A 81 5.98 -9.51 8.94
CA ASN A 81 7.29 -9.98 9.41
C ASN A 81 7.87 -11.10 8.52
N TYR A 82 7.60 -11.07 7.21
CA TYR A 82 8.10 -12.09 6.31
C TYR A 82 9.64 -12.00 6.16
N PRO A 83 10.40 -13.10 6.39
CA PRO A 83 11.87 -13.07 6.34
C PRO A 83 12.46 -13.07 4.93
N GLY A 84 11.63 -13.17 3.88
CA GLY A 84 12.06 -13.11 2.48
C GLY A 84 11.92 -11.71 1.89
N SER A 85 12.41 -10.69 2.59
CA SER A 85 12.39 -9.30 2.12
C SER A 85 13.23 -9.12 0.85
N ALA A 86 12.78 -8.26 -0.06
CA ALA A 86 13.57 -7.93 -1.26
C ALA A 86 14.89 -7.24 -0.88
N VAL A 87 15.90 -7.33 -1.75
CA VAL A 87 17.18 -6.63 -1.53
C VAL A 87 16.94 -5.12 -1.42
N GLY A 88 17.45 -4.52 -0.35
CA GLY A 88 17.29 -3.08 -0.08
C GLY A 88 15.93 -2.68 0.49
N GLU A 89 15.06 -3.65 0.83
CA GLU A 89 13.81 -3.39 1.53
C GLU A 89 14.05 -3.02 2.99
N ARG A 90 13.39 -1.93 3.40
CA ARG A 90 13.37 -1.42 4.76
C ARG A 90 11.98 -1.59 5.33
N ARG A 91 11.93 -1.85 6.63
CA ARG A 91 10.69 -2.11 7.36
C ARG A 91 10.40 -0.95 8.30
N PHE A 92 9.13 -0.62 8.50
CA PHE A 92 8.70 0.51 9.29
C PHE A 92 7.49 0.16 10.16
N SER A 93 7.44 0.79 11.34
CA SER A 93 6.31 0.69 12.27
C SER A 93 5.17 1.59 11.81
N LEU A 94 4.34 1.12 10.87
CA LEU A 94 3.20 1.82 10.30
C LEU A 94 2.08 0.83 9.98
N GLY A 95 0.87 1.04 10.50
CA GLY A 95 -0.15 0.00 10.53
C GLY A 95 0.36 -1.19 11.35
N GLU A 96 0.22 -2.40 10.81
CA GLU A 96 0.89 -3.59 11.35
C GLU A 96 2.37 -3.63 10.95
N GLU A 97 2.63 -3.28 9.70
CA GLU A 97 3.96 -3.21 9.12
C GLU A 97 3.91 -2.40 7.82
N ALA A 98 4.96 -1.62 7.56
CA ALA A 98 5.19 -1.11 6.22
C ALA A 98 6.57 -1.54 5.72
N VAL A 99 6.65 -1.77 4.41
CA VAL A 99 7.88 -2.14 3.72
C VAL A 99 8.12 -1.15 2.59
N ALA A 100 9.37 -0.80 2.34
CA ALA A 100 9.71 0.07 1.22
C ALA A 100 11.12 -0.22 0.70
N ASN A 101 11.25 -0.18 -0.61
CA ASN A 101 12.54 -0.17 -1.29
C ASN A 101 12.56 0.93 -2.36
N ILE A 102 13.61 0.93 -3.17
CA ILE A 102 13.86 1.92 -4.22
C ILE A 102 12.78 1.97 -5.33
N ARG A 103 11.95 0.95 -5.48
CA ARG A 103 10.95 0.83 -6.56
C ARG A 103 9.57 0.35 -6.13
N SER A 104 9.37 0.06 -4.85
CA SER A 104 8.07 -0.33 -4.30
C SER A 104 7.91 0.11 -2.85
N ALA A 105 6.65 0.16 -2.42
CA ALA A 105 6.29 0.28 -1.01
C ALA A 105 5.01 -0.52 -0.74
N GLY A 106 4.82 -0.92 0.51
CA GLY A 106 3.69 -1.70 0.96
C GLY A 106 3.32 -1.34 2.39
N ILE A 107 2.03 -1.38 2.71
CA ILE A 107 1.52 -1.18 4.08
C ILE A 107 0.52 -2.29 4.35
N TYR A 108 0.77 -3.04 5.43
CA TYR A 108 -0.13 -4.00 6.04
C TYR A 108 -0.88 -3.28 7.16
N PHE A 109 -2.22 -3.30 7.11
CA PHE A 109 -3.05 -2.68 8.13
C PHE A 109 -4.32 -3.49 8.37
N GLU A 110 -4.94 -3.27 9.52
CA GLU A 110 -6.17 -3.94 9.92
C GLU A 110 -7.33 -2.97 9.99
N CYS A 111 -8.43 -3.32 9.31
CA CYS A 111 -9.64 -2.50 9.26
C CYS A 111 -10.78 -3.19 10.02
N VAL A 112 -11.27 -2.52 11.06
CA VAL A 112 -12.57 -2.81 11.68
C VAL A 112 -13.57 -1.84 11.09
N SER A 113 -14.67 -2.33 10.52
CA SER A 113 -15.62 -1.49 9.79
C SER A 113 -17.04 -2.02 9.89
N PRO A 114 -18.06 -1.14 9.99
CA PRO A 114 -19.47 -1.53 9.93
C PRO A 114 -19.86 -2.15 8.57
N ARG A 115 -19.09 -1.89 7.50
CA ARG A 115 -19.28 -2.48 6.17
C ARG A 115 -18.77 -3.92 6.07
N LEU A 116 -17.96 -4.35 7.04
CA LEU A 116 -17.31 -5.65 7.08
C LEU A 116 -17.88 -6.45 8.25
N ASP A 117 -18.91 -7.25 8.01
CA ASP A 117 -19.65 -7.94 9.07
C ASP A 117 -18.76 -8.87 9.91
N GLY A 118 -18.86 -8.74 11.23
CA GLY A 118 -18.00 -9.46 12.18
C GLY A 118 -16.55 -8.95 12.29
N SER A 119 -16.20 -7.84 11.63
CA SER A 119 -14.84 -7.28 11.68
C SER A 119 -14.37 -6.87 13.08
N LYS A 120 -15.30 -6.58 14.00
CA LYS A 120 -15.00 -6.36 15.42
C LYS A 120 -14.33 -7.55 16.10
N SER A 121 -14.64 -8.77 15.66
CA SER A 121 -14.03 -10.00 16.18
C SER A 121 -12.86 -10.48 15.34
N ARG A 122 -12.84 -10.11 14.05
CA ARG A 122 -11.81 -10.51 13.09
C ARG A 122 -11.54 -9.34 12.13
N PRO A 123 -10.63 -8.42 12.46
CA PRO A 123 -10.33 -7.30 11.59
C PRO A 123 -9.96 -7.74 10.16
N ALA A 124 -10.33 -6.92 9.18
CA ALA A 124 -9.95 -7.16 7.80
C ALA A 124 -8.48 -6.78 7.58
N ARG A 125 -7.67 -7.79 7.29
CA ARG A 125 -6.24 -7.67 7.04
C ARG A 125 -6.00 -7.24 5.60
N ILE A 126 -5.69 -5.96 5.38
CA ILE A 126 -5.54 -5.34 4.05
C ILE A 126 -4.09 -4.95 3.81
N TYR A 127 -3.58 -5.27 2.63
CA TYR A 127 -2.30 -4.82 2.13
C TYR A 127 -2.52 -3.83 1.00
N GLY A 128 -1.96 -2.62 1.13
CA GLY A 128 -1.81 -1.66 0.05
C GLY A 128 -0.39 -1.69 -0.49
N GLY A 129 -0.22 -1.74 -1.81
CA GLY A 129 1.10 -1.84 -2.43
C GLY A 129 1.26 -0.95 -3.64
N LEU A 130 2.39 -0.23 -3.69
CA LEU A 130 2.92 0.45 -4.85
C LEU A 130 4.03 -0.41 -5.47
N SER A 131 3.96 -0.59 -6.78
CA SER A 131 4.99 -1.29 -7.55
C SER A 131 5.44 -0.44 -8.74
N ASN A 132 6.59 -0.80 -9.32
CA ASN A 132 7.16 -0.18 -10.52
C ASN A 132 7.43 1.33 -10.41
N ALA A 133 7.69 1.85 -9.20
CA ALA A 133 8.08 3.23 -9.05
C ALA A 133 9.36 3.55 -9.85
N HIS A 134 9.47 4.80 -10.28
CA HIS A 134 10.66 5.32 -10.96
C HIS A 134 11.87 5.19 -10.04
N TYR A 135 13.02 4.79 -10.59
CA TYR A 135 14.23 4.68 -9.79
C TYR A 135 14.83 6.08 -9.57
N ARG A 136 15.06 6.45 -8.31
CA ARG A 136 15.57 7.77 -7.90
C ARG A 136 16.89 7.69 -7.13
N GLY A 137 17.60 6.56 -7.22
CA GLY A 137 18.74 6.27 -6.35
C GLY A 137 18.32 5.59 -5.04
N ASP A 138 19.31 5.30 -4.21
CA ASP A 138 19.14 4.52 -2.97
C ASP A 138 18.92 5.41 -1.73
N ALA A 139 18.64 6.70 -1.95
CA ALA A 139 18.38 7.66 -0.90
C ALA A 139 17.12 7.27 -0.09
N ARG A 140 17.19 7.43 1.23
CA ARG A 140 16.04 7.19 2.14
C ARG A 140 14.81 8.00 1.74
N GLU A 141 15.01 9.20 1.22
CA GLU A 141 13.90 10.07 0.80
C GLU A 141 13.07 9.42 -0.30
N GLY A 142 13.70 8.78 -1.29
CA GLY A 142 12.99 8.15 -2.41
C GLY A 142 12.10 6.98 -2.01
N LEU A 143 12.48 6.23 -0.97
CA LEU A 143 11.66 5.17 -0.39
C LEU A 143 10.56 5.69 0.55
N MET A 144 10.78 6.83 1.20
CA MET A 144 9.73 7.52 1.97
C MET A 144 8.66 8.11 1.04
N ASP A 145 9.03 8.59 -0.14
CA ASP A 145 8.06 9.06 -1.13
C ASP A 145 7.20 7.93 -1.66
N ASN A 146 7.78 6.74 -1.88
CA ASN A 146 6.99 5.55 -2.23
C ASN A 146 5.98 5.23 -1.12
N LEU A 147 6.39 5.28 0.15
CA LEU A 147 5.49 5.07 1.29
C LEU A 147 4.39 6.11 1.40
N ARG A 148 4.69 7.40 1.18
CA ARG A 148 3.69 8.49 1.19
C ARG A 148 2.57 8.24 0.19
N VAL A 149 2.91 7.79 -1.01
CA VAL A 149 1.90 7.48 -2.05
C VAL A 149 1.02 6.30 -1.63
N VAL A 150 1.59 5.23 -1.09
CA VAL A 150 0.79 4.08 -0.60
C VAL A 150 -0.05 4.48 0.60
N HIS A 151 0.51 5.22 1.55
CA HIS A 151 -0.14 5.67 2.77
C HIS A 151 -1.38 6.52 2.48
N ALA A 152 -1.26 7.52 1.60
CA ALA A 152 -2.40 8.34 1.20
C ALA A 152 -3.51 7.51 0.54
N ALA A 153 -3.14 6.55 -0.32
CA ALA A 153 -4.11 5.64 -0.92
C ALA A 153 -4.75 4.68 0.10
N SER A 154 -3.99 4.22 1.10
CA SER A 154 -4.49 3.38 2.19
C SER A 154 -5.45 4.15 3.11
N LEU A 155 -5.15 5.42 3.42
CA LEU A 155 -6.08 6.29 4.16
C LEU A 155 -7.38 6.49 3.39
N ALA A 156 -7.30 6.81 2.09
CA ALA A 156 -8.49 7.00 1.27
C ALA A 156 -9.36 5.73 1.20
N LEU A 157 -8.73 4.55 1.14
CA LEU A 157 -9.43 3.27 1.21
C LEU A 157 -10.04 3.02 2.60
N ALA A 158 -9.29 3.30 3.67
CA ALA A 158 -9.74 3.13 5.04
C ALA A 158 -10.96 4.02 5.33
N ASP A 159 -10.94 5.27 4.89
CA ASP A 159 -12.06 6.21 5.01
C ASP A 159 -13.28 5.72 4.25
N LYS A 160 -13.10 5.20 3.02
CA LYS A 160 -14.22 4.68 2.23
C LYS A 160 -14.80 3.38 2.76
N LEU A 161 -13.96 2.55 3.37
CA LEU A 161 -14.41 1.38 4.10
C LEU A 161 -14.97 1.76 5.48
N GLU A 162 -14.89 3.01 5.92
CA GLU A 162 -15.30 3.44 7.26
C GLU A 162 -14.57 2.67 8.37
N CYS A 163 -13.26 2.46 8.19
CA CYS A 163 -12.44 1.79 9.18
C CYS A 163 -12.35 2.62 10.47
N GLU A 164 -12.65 2.00 11.61
CA GLU A 164 -12.49 2.61 12.93
C GLU A 164 -11.05 3.12 13.11
N GLY A 165 -10.91 4.38 13.58
CA GLY A 165 -9.62 5.01 13.83
C GLY A 165 -8.67 5.06 12.62
N SER A 166 -9.21 5.18 11.40
CA SER A 166 -8.45 5.17 10.15
C SER A 166 -7.53 3.95 10.01
N ALA A 167 -7.98 2.80 10.55
CA ALA A 167 -7.23 1.54 10.57
C ALA A 167 -5.85 1.64 11.27
N GLY A 168 -5.70 2.57 12.23
CA GLY A 168 -4.44 2.82 12.93
C GLY A 168 -3.37 3.52 12.08
N LEU A 169 -3.74 4.01 10.90
CA LEU A 169 -2.86 4.82 10.05
C LEU A 169 -2.88 6.28 10.54
N PRO A 170 -1.71 6.92 10.71
CA PRO A 170 -1.67 8.34 11.06
C PRO A 170 -2.18 9.18 9.90
N GLU A 171 -2.74 10.37 10.17
CA GLU A 171 -3.19 11.29 9.11
C GLU A 171 -2.03 11.73 8.21
N GLU A 172 -0.83 11.87 8.78
CA GLU A 172 0.38 12.24 8.06
C GLU A 172 1.56 11.32 8.40
N LEU A 173 2.40 11.00 7.40
CA LEU A 173 3.67 10.34 7.65
C LEU A 173 4.72 11.32 8.17
N GLY A 174 4.98 11.24 9.47
CA GLY A 174 6.05 12.01 10.09
C GLY A 174 7.45 11.62 9.58
N PRO A 175 8.41 12.55 9.58
CA PRO A 175 9.80 12.28 9.18
C PRO A 175 10.52 11.28 10.11
N GLY A 176 9.98 11.07 11.32
CA GLY A 176 10.52 10.17 12.34
C GLY A 176 9.98 8.74 12.28
N LEU A 177 9.42 8.29 11.15
CA LEU A 177 8.87 6.93 11.05
C LEU A 177 9.93 5.89 11.44
N ARG A 178 9.60 5.12 12.49
CA ARG A 178 10.53 4.19 13.12
C ARG A 178 10.81 3.03 12.18
N GLU A 179 12.07 2.89 11.78
CA GLU A 179 12.56 1.71 11.05
C GLU A 179 12.63 0.52 12.02
N LEU A 180 12.13 -0.63 11.56
CA LEU A 180 12.18 -1.90 12.28
C LEU A 180 13.45 -2.66 11.90
N PRO A 181 13.99 -3.50 12.81
CA PRO A 181 15.13 -4.34 12.47
C PRO A 181 14.78 -5.34 11.35
N PRO A 182 15.77 -5.81 10.57
CA PRO A 182 15.56 -6.90 9.63
C PRO A 182 15.01 -8.14 10.34
N VAL A 183 14.11 -8.88 9.69
CA VAL A 183 13.71 -10.20 10.20
C VAL A 183 14.82 -11.18 9.84
N GLY A 184 15.55 -11.67 10.84
CA GLY A 184 16.48 -12.77 10.63
C GLY A 184 15.72 -14.05 10.28
N ARG A 185 16.19 -14.82 9.29
CA ARG A 185 15.84 -16.25 9.24
C ARG A 185 16.46 -16.89 10.49
N PRO A 186 15.74 -17.73 11.25
CA PRO A 186 16.38 -18.60 12.22
C PRO A 186 17.51 -19.33 11.50
N ALA A 187 18.73 -19.27 12.04
CA ALA A 187 19.81 -20.09 11.51
C ALA A 187 19.33 -21.54 11.56
N GLU A 188 19.33 -22.23 10.41
CA GLU A 188 19.27 -23.69 10.41
C GLU A 188 20.44 -24.15 11.27
N ILE A 189 20.13 -24.68 12.45
CA ILE A 189 21.10 -25.40 13.25
C ILE A 189 21.28 -26.72 12.50
N ASP A 190 22.28 -26.76 11.62
CA ASP A 190 22.78 -28.01 11.04
C ASP A 190 23.06 -28.98 12.19
N SER A 191 22.26 -30.06 12.25
CA SER A 191 22.41 -31.17 13.19
C SER A 191 23.18 -32.31 12.55
#